data_AF-A0A436H1C1-F1
#
_entry.id   AF-A0A436H1C1-F1
#
_cell.length_a   1.000
_cell.length_b   1.000
_cell.length_c   1.000
_cell.angle_alpha   90.00
_cell.angle_beta   90.00
_cell.angle_gamma   90.00
#
_symmetry.space_group_name_H-M   'P 1'
#
loop_
_entity.id
_entity.type
_entity.pdbx_description
1 polymer ?
#
loop_
_entity_poly.entity_id
_entity_poly.type
_entity_poly.pdbx_seq_one_letter_code
_entity_poly.pdbx_strand_id
1 'polypeptide(L)'
;MDQRVKPAPHEIRRARTDNPKTRERDLAAQLGISEAELVAAHCGDGVVRIEPRVNDLLTGLEAVGEVMALTRNESAVHEKIGVYDKVVTGNHNAMVLGENIDLRIFPKVWAHGFAVEKRDGDEIRRSLQFFDAAGGA
;
A
#
# COMPACT_ATOMS: atom_id res chain seq x y z
N MET A 1 24.12 15.91 12.10
CA MET A 1 23.10 14.98 11.60
C MET A 1 23.36 14.82 10.12
N ASP A 2 23.88 13.67 9.72
CA ASP A 2 24.26 13.42 8.33
C ASP A 2 22.98 13.29 7.50
N GLN A 3 22.68 14.32 6.70
CA GLN A 3 21.49 14.34 5.87
C GLN A 3 21.77 13.42 4.68
N ARG A 4 21.57 12.11 4.87
CA ARG A 4 21.67 11.13 3.78
C ARG A 4 20.84 11.64 2.61
N VAL A 5 21.52 11.94 1.50
CA VAL A 5 20.89 12.36 0.26
C VAL A 5 19.99 11.20 -0.18
N LYS A 6 18.69 11.45 -0.28
CA LYS A 6 17.74 10.43 -0.74
C LYS A 6 18.06 10.08 -2.20
N PRO A 7 18.05 8.79 -2.57
CA PRO A 7 18.28 8.38 -3.94
C PRO A 7 17.23 9.01 -4.88
N ALA A 8 17.65 9.36 -6.08
CA ALA A 8 16.75 9.87 -7.10
C ALA A 8 15.80 8.76 -7.57
N PRO A 9 14.60 9.08 -8.10
CA PRO A 9 13.62 8.06 -8.51
C PRO A 9 14.16 7.01 -9.48
N HIS A 10 15.04 7.40 -10.40
CA HIS A 10 15.64 6.46 -11.36
C HIS A 10 16.62 5.49 -10.70
N GLU A 11 17.31 5.88 -9.61
CA GLU A 11 18.19 5.01 -8.83
C GLU A 11 17.38 4.00 -8.03
N ILE A 12 16.26 4.43 -7.46
CA ILE A 12 15.31 3.56 -6.77
C ILE A 12 14.77 2.48 -7.72
N ARG A 13 14.31 2.89 -8.90
CA ARG A 13 13.81 1.95 -9.92
C ARG A 13 14.90 0.96 -10.36
N ARG A 14 16.13 1.44 -10.57
CA ARG A 14 17.26 0.56 -10.91
C ARG A 14 17.52 -0.46 -9.80
N ALA A 15 17.55 -0.04 -8.54
CA ALA A 15 17.74 -0.94 -7.41
C ALA A 15 16.65 -2.03 -7.32
N ARG A 16 15.39 -1.69 -7.68
CA ARG A 16 14.30 -2.68 -7.81
C ARG A 16 14.55 -3.67 -8.94
N THR A 17 14.99 -3.20 -10.12
CA THR A 17 15.33 -4.07 -11.25
C THR A 17 16.48 -5.01 -10.91
N ASP A 18 17.49 -4.53 -10.19
CA ASP A 18 18.65 -5.32 -9.76
C ASP A 18 18.29 -6.33 -8.66
N ASN A 19 17.20 -6.09 -7.91
CA ASN A 19 16.75 -6.93 -6.80
C ASN A 19 15.27 -7.34 -6.95
N PRO A 20 14.91 -8.07 -8.02
CA PRO A 20 13.51 -8.32 -8.37
C PRO A 20 12.77 -9.22 -7.37
N LYS A 21 13.52 -10.06 -6.63
CA LYS A 21 12.97 -11.00 -5.63
C LYS A 21 12.90 -10.42 -4.21
N THR A 22 13.51 -9.26 -3.97
CA THR A 22 13.55 -8.64 -2.64
C THR A 22 12.21 -7.99 -2.34
N ARG A 23 11.68 -8.25 -1.14
CA ARG A 23 10.43 -7.63 -0.68
C ARG A 23 10.55 -6.11 -0.67
N GLU A 24 9.44 -5.41 -0.88
CA GLU A 24 9.44 -3.95 -1.06
C GLU A 24 9.98 -3.23 0.18
N ARG A 25 9.51 -3.61 1.36
CA ARG A 25 10.06 -3.15 2.64
C ARG A 25 11.55 -3.31 2.77
N ASP A 26 12.05 -4.50 2.48
CA ASP A 26 13.44 -4.84 2.74
C ASP A 26 14.35 -4.05 1.78
N LEU A 27 13.91 -3.85 0.53
CA LEU A 27 14.59 -2.98 -0.42
C LEU A 27 14.55 -1.50 0.03
N ALA A 28 13.40 -1.01 0.49
CA ALA A 28 13.28 0.35 1.00
C ALA A 28 14.23 0.59 2.19
N ALA A 29 14.29 -0.35 3.13
CA ALA A 29 15.20 -0.32 4.26
C ALA A 29 16.68 -0.34 3.83
N GLN A 30 17.06 -1.18 2.85
CA GLN A 30 18.42 -1.20 2.28
C GLN A 30 18.81 0.14 1.66
N LEU A 31 17.87 0.81 1.00
CA LEU A 31 18.06 2.12 0.39
C LEU A 31 17.95 3.29 1.40
N GLY A 32 17.52 3.02 2.63
CA GLY A 32 17.31 4.04 3.66
C GLY A 32 16.14 4.98 3.38
N ILE A 33 15.10 4.49 2.70
CA ILE A 33 13.87 5.23 2.35
C ILE A 33 12.64 4.51 2.91
N SER A 34 11.47 5.15 2.90
CA SER A 34 10.20 4.51 3.27
C SER A 34 9.63 3.63 2.14
N GLU A 35 8.71 2.72 2.47
CA GLU A 35 8.00 1.92 1.46
C GLU A 35 7.17 2.82 0.54
N ALA A 36 6.54 3.87 1.07
CA ALA A 36 5.81 4.84 0.26
C ALA A 36 6.71 5.58 -0.75
N GLU A 37 7.95 5.91 -0.37
CA GLU A 37 8.92 6.54 -1.29
C GLU A 37 9.36 5.58 -2.39
N LEU A 38 9.56 4.32 -2.04
CA LEU A 38 9.87 3.26 -3.01
C LEU A 38 8.74 3.16 -4.06
N VAL A 39 7.48 3.10 -3.62
CA VAL A 39 6.32 3.05 -4.53
C VAL A 39 6.17 4.34 -5.33
N ALA A 40 6.38 5.51 -4.70
CA ALA A 40 6.29 6.80 -5.37
C ALA A 40 7.31 6.97 -6.50
N ALA A 41 8.48 6.32 -6.42
CA ALA A 41 9.48 6.35 -7.48
C ALA A 41 8.99 5.72 -8.80
N HIS A 42 7.92 4.93 -8.77
CA HIS A 42 7.27 4.32 -9.93
C HIS A 42 6.04 5.09 -10.42
N CYS A 43 5.71 6.26 -9.85
CA CYS A 43 4.59 7.08 -10.36
C CYS A 43 4.79 7.43 -11.84
N GLY A 44 3.77 7.15 -12.66
CA GLY A 44 3.83 7.28 -14.12
C GLY A 44 4.34 6.02 -14.84
N ASP A 45 4.77 5.00 -14.11
CA ASP A 45 5.22 3.70 -14.61
C ASP A 45 4.53 2.57 -13.81
N GLY A 46 3.30 2.27 -14.17
CA GLY A 46 2.46 1.27 -13.48
C GLY A 46 1.91 1.72 -12.12
N VAL A 47 2.36 2.85 -11.57
CA VAL A 47 1.84 3.42 -10.32
C VAL A 47 1.15 4.76 -10.57
N VAL A 48 -0.01 4.94 -9.95
CA VAL A 48 -0.76 6.19 -9.92
C VAL A 48 -0.96 6.62 -8.47
N ARG A 49 -0.59 7.86 -8.16
CA ARG A 49 -0.88 8.47 -6.86
C ARG A 49 -2.37 8.72 -6.74
N ILE A 50 -2.97 8.30 -5.63
CA ILE A 50 -4.37 8.55 -5.30
C ILE A 50 -4.46 9.29 -3.96
N GLU A 51 -5.54 10.05 -3.79
CA GLU A 51 -5.87 10.63 -2.49
C GLU A 51 -6.39 9.53 -1.56
N PRO A 52 -5.89 9.40 -0.31
CA PRO A 52 -6.32 8.37 0.63
C PRO A 52 -7.69 8.72 1.25
N ARG A 53 -8.73 8.83 0.42
CA ARG A 53 -10.11 9.06 0.84
C ARG A 53 -10.70 7.79 1.43
N VAL A 54 -10.26 7.44 2.64
CA VAL A 54 -10.51 6.12 3.28
C VAL A 54 -11.99 5.75 3.31
N ASN A 55 -12.88 6.68 3.67
CA ASN A 55 -14.31 6.37 3.75
C ASN A 55 -14.91 6.04 2.38
N ASP A 56 -14.58 6.82 1.35
CA ASP A 56 -15.06 6.59 -0.01
C ASP A 56 -14.50 5.28 -0.58
N LEU A 57 -13.23 4.99 -0.27
CA LEU A 57 -12.58 3.74 -0.63
C LEU A 57 -13.31 2.55 -0.02
N LEU A 58 -13.49 2.52 1.31
CA LEU A 58 -14.08 1.38 2.00
C LEU A 58 -15.51 1.13 1.52
N THR A 59 -16.30 2.18 1.32
CA THR A 59 -17.66 2.06 0.76
C THR A 59 -17.65 1.59 -0.70
N GLY A 60 -16.64 1.98 -1.50
CA GLY A 60 -16.52 1.54 -2.89
C GLY A 60 -15.99 0.12 -3.08
N LEU A 61 -15.20 -0.39 -2.13
CA LEU A 61 -14.56 -1.70 -2.24
C LEU A 61 -15.54 -2.87 -2.24
N GLU A 62 -16.73 -2.72 -1.65
CA GLU A 62 -17.78 -3.76 -1.70
C GLU A 62 -18.14 -4.13 -3.14
N ALA A 63 -18.21 -3.14 -4.04
CA ALA A 63 -18.55 -3.36 -5.45
C ALA A 63 -17.44 -4.03 -6.27
N VAL A 64 -16.20 -4.07 -5.75
CA VAL A 64 -15.06 -4.75 -6.40
C VAL A 64 -15.17 -6.27 -6.21
N GLY A 65 -15.90 -6.73 -5.20
CA GLY A 65 -16.09 -8.15 -4.91
C GLY A 65 -14.95 -8.73 -4.07
N GLU A 66 -14.60 -9.99 -4.35
CA GLU A 66 -13.58 -10.71 -3.58
C GLU A 66 -12.18 -10.19 -3.87
N VAL A 67 -11.46 -9.84 -2.80
CA VAL A 67 -10.09 -9.34 -2.85
C VAL A 67 -9.26 -9.97 -1.75
N MET A 68 -7.93 -9.85 -1.86
CA MET A 68 -7.01 -10.13 -0.77
C MET A 68 -6.68 -8.84 -0.02
N ALA A 69 -7.09 -8.75 1.24
CA ALA A 69 -6.66 -7.72 2.17
C ALA A 69 -5.36 -8.16 2.87
N LEU A 70 -4.34 -7.29 2.85
CA LEU A 70 -3.06 -7.52 3.51
C LEU A 70 -2.79 -6.38 4.48
N THR A 71 -2.56 -6.71 5.74
CA THR A 71 -2.12 -5.77 6.78
C THR A 71 -0.91 -6.34 7.47
N ARG A 72 0.07 -5.50 7.81
CA ARG A 72 1.35 -5.97 8.35
C ARG A 72 1.91 -4.99 9.36
N ASN A 73 2.93 -5.46 10.06
CA ASN A 73 3.86 -4.63 10.81
C ASN A 73 5.28 -5.22 10.64
N GLU A 74 6.23 -4.81 11.47
CA GLU A 74 7.60 -5.33 11.41
C GLU A 74 7.67 -6.85 11.56
N SER A 75 6.85 -7.41 12.44
CA SER A 75 6.94 -8.79 12.92
C SER A 75 5.94 -9.76 12.29
N ALA A 76 4.80 -9.26 11.78
CA ALA A 76 3.71 -10.10 11.29
C ALA A 76 3.12 -9.58 9.98
N VAL A 77 2.62 -10.52 9.17
CA VAL A 77 1.83 -10.27 7.98
C VAL A 77 0.51 -11.03 8.15
N HIS A 78 -0.59 -10.34 7.94
CA HIS A 78 -1.94 -10.88 8.05
C HIS A 78 -2.66 -10.70 6.72
N GLU A 79 -3.02 -11.82 6.09
CA GLU A 79 -3.68 -11.88 4.79
C GLU A 79 -5.06 -12.51 4.95
N LYS A 80 -6.08 -11.88 4.36
CA LYS A 80 -7.47 -12.36 4.37
C LYS A 80 -8.08 -12.19 2.99
N ILE A 81 -8.73 -13.24 2.50
CA ILE A 81 -9.47 -13.22 1.23
C ILE A 81 -10.95 -13.03 1.55
N GLY A 82 -11.60 -12.04 0.94
CA GLY A 82 -13.01 -11.79 1.16
C GLY A 82 -13.50 -10.50 0.50
N VAL A 83 -14.75 -10.14 0.80
CA VAL A 83 -15.37 -8.87 0.36
C VAL A 83 -15.30 -7.86 1.49
N TYR A 84 -15.11 -6.58 1.15
CA TYR A 84 -15.25 -5.48 2.11
C TYR A 84 -16.74 -5.17 2.31
N ASP A 85 -17.45 -5.98 3.10
CA ASP A 85 -18.87 -5.78 3.42
C ASP A 85 -19.08 -5.20 4.83
N LYS A 86 -20.32 -4.72 5.09
CA LYS A 86 -20.75 -4.18 6.40
C LYS A 86 -19.83 -3.07 6.91
N VAL A 87 -19.47 -2.15 6.02
CA VAL A 87 -18.59 -1.02 6.32
C VAL A 87 -19.31 0.02 7.19
N VAL A 88 -18.66 0.42 8.27
CA VAL A 88 -19.08 1.53 9.14
C VAL A 88 -18.00 2.61 9.04
N THR A 89 -18.31 3.74 8.42
CA THR A 89 -17.36 4.84 8.23
C THR A 89 -17.45 5.88 9.35
N GLY A 90 -16.35 6.61 9.55
CA GLY A 90 -16.26 7.68 10.54
C GLY A 90 -14.98 8.48 10.37
N ASN A 91 -14.93 9.68 10.98
CA ASN A 91 -13.77 10.57 10.79
C ASN A 91 -12.55 10.18 11.63
N HIS A 92 -12.73 9.43 12.72
CA HIS A 92 -11.65 9.00 13.61
C HIS A 92 -11.45 7.49 13.57
N ASN A 93 -12.55 6.75 13.40
CA ASN A 93 -12.60 5.31 13.34
C ASN A 93 -13.52 4.89 12.18
N ALA A 94 -13.08 3.88 11.44
CA ALA A 94 -13.88 3.15 10.48
C ALA A 94 -13.71 1.65 10.74
N MET A 95 -14.71 0.86 10.38
CA MET A 95 -14.68 -0.58 10.57
C MET A 95 -15.24 -1.30 9.36
N VAL A 96 -14.70 -2.49 9.11
CA VAL A 96 -15.25 -3.49 8.18
C VAL A 96 -15.58 -4.69 9.05
N LEU A 97 -16.81 -5.19 8.98
CA LEU A 97 -17.33 -6.23 9.87
C LEU A 97 -17.77 -7.47 9.08
N GLY A 98 -17.04 -7.75 8.01
CA GLY A 98 -17.28 -8.90 7.16
C GLY A 98 -16.93 -10.22 7.81
N GLU A 99 -17.49 -11.31 7.29
CA GLU A 99 -17.19 -12.66 7.77
C GLU A 99 -15.71 -13.00 7.61
N ASN A 100 -15.14 -12.63 6.46
CA ASN A 100 -13.76 -12.93 6.13
C ASN A 100 -12.80 -11.75 6.38
N ILE A 101 -13.28 -10.51 6.27
CA ILE A 101 -12.49 -9.30 6.49
C ILE A 101 -13.10 -8.51 7.66
N ASP A 102 -12.43 -8.58 8.81
CA ASP A 102 -12.78 -7.80 10.00
C ASP A 102 -11.62 -6.83 10.32
N LEU A 103 -11.88 -5.53 10.15
CA LEU A 103 -10.86 -4.48 10.28
C LEU A 103 -11.30 -3.36 11.22
N ARG A 104 -10.33 -2.80 11.93
CA ARG A 104 -10.43 -1.54 12.65
C ARG A 104 -9.45 -0.56 12.01
N ILE A 105 -9.97 0.55 11.51
CA ILE A 105 -9.24 1.49 10.65
C ILE A 105 -9.29 2.86 11.30
N PHE A 106 -8.16 3.58 11.25
CA PHE A 106 -8.04 4.96 11.72
C PHE A 106 -7.78 5.85 10.51
N PRO A 107 -8.83 6.42 9.87
CA PRO A 107 -8.69 7.11 8.59
C PRO A 107 -7.64 8.21 8.56
N LYS A 108 -7.46 8.92 9.68
CA LYS A 108 -6.50 10.02 9.81
C LYS A 108 -5.02 9.59 9.73
N VAL A 109 -4.73 8.31 9.91
CA VAL A 109 -3.36 7.79 9.83
C VAL A 109 -2.93 7.62 8.38
N TRP A 110 -3.87 7.37 7.46
CA TRP A 110 -3.58 7.10 6.06
C TRP A 110 -3.22 8.41 5.35
N ALA A 111 -1.94 8.64 5.12
CA ALA A 111 -1.42 9.89 4.55
C ALA A 111 -1.11 9.76 3.06
N HIS A 112 -0.80 8.56 2.58
CA HIS A 112 -0.43 8.30 1.19
C HIS A 112 -1.22 7.12 0.63
N GLY A 113 -1.64 7.21 -0.63
CA GLY A 113 -2.36 6.15 -1.34
C GLY A 113 -1.84 5.99 -2.76
N PHE A 114 -1.76 4.75 -3.24
CA PHE A 114 -1.30 4.44 -4.59
C PHE A 114 -2.14 3.32 -5.20
N ALA A 115 -2.52 3.46 -6.46
CA ALA A 115 -2.98 2.37 -7.30
C ALA A 115 -1.77 1.81 -8.06
N VAL A 116 -1.50 0.52 -7.90
CA VAL A 116 -0.29 -0.14 -8.40
C VAL A 116 -0.69 -1.27 -9.33
N GLU A 117 -0.23 -1.23 -10.57
CA GLU A 117 -0.25 -2.32 -11.53
C GLU A 117 1.16 -2.90 -11.67
N LYS A 118 1.33 -4.19 -11.36
CA LYS A 118 2.56 -4.94 -11.59
C LYS A 118 2.32 -6.00 -12.64
N ARG A 119 3.25 -6.10 -13.59
CA ARG A 119 3.25 -7.10 -14.65
C ARG A 119 4.31 -8.15 -14.38
N ASP A 120 3.93 -9.40 -14.46
CA ASP A 120 4.80 -10.56 -14.30
C ASP A 120 4.53 -11.52 -15.46
N GLY A 121 5.26 -11.33 -16.56
CA GLY A 121 4.89 -11.92 -17.85
C GLY A 121 3.52 -11.39 -18.34
N ASP A 122 2.61 -12.29 -18.63
CA ASP A 122 1.23 -11.97 -19.04
C ASP A 122 0.29 -11.70 -17.85
N GLU A 123 0.72 -11.98 -16.62
CA GLU A 123 -0.09 -11.75 -15.44
C GLU A 123 -0.01 -10.29 -14.99
N ILE A 124 -1.18 -9.71 -14.73
CA ILE A 124 -1.31 -8.35 -14.20
C ILE A 124 -1.88 -8.43 -12.79
N ARG A 125 -1.11 -7.97 -11.81
CA ARG A 125 -1.55 -7.82 -10.42
C ARG A 125 -1.85 -6.36 -10.15
N ARG A 126 -3.07 -6.09 -9.66
CA ARG A 126 -3.53 -4.74 -9.28
C ARG A 126 -3.71 -4.67 -7.78
N SER A 127 -3.24 -3.60 -7.17
CA SER A 127 -3.39 -3.36 -5.73
C SER A 127 -3.61 -1.89 -5.43
N LEU A 128 -4.32 -1.65 -4.34
CA LEU A 128 -4.41 -0.34 -3.71
C LEU A 128 -3.56 -0.40 -2.44
N GLN A 129 -2.58 0.50 -2.33
CA GLN A 129 -1.61 0.50 -1.24
C GLN A 129 -1.68 1.82 -0.51
N PHE A 130 -1.74 1.75 0.82
CA PHE A 130 -1.90 2.91 1.70
C PHE A 130 -0.79 2.91 2.73
N PHE A 131 -0.31 4.11 3.05
CA PHE A 131 0.81 4.30 3.95
C PHE A 131 0.53 5.45 4.92
N ASP A 132 1.16 5.39 6.10
CA ASP A 132 1.11 6.45 7.08
C ASP A 132 1.97 7.67 6.68
N ALA A 133 2.00 8.70 7.54
CA ALA A 133 2.78 9.91 7.30
C ALA A 133 4.31 9.69 7.30
N ALA A 134 4.79 8.60 7.90
CA ALA A 134 6.19 8.18 7.84
C ALA A 134 6.48 7.32 6.60
N GLY A 135 5.45 6.91 5.86
CA GLY A 135 5.54 6.06 4.69
C GLY A 135 5.60 4.56 5.00
N GLY A 136 5.19 4.15 6.19
CA GLY A 136 5.01 2.75 6.59
C GLY A 136 3.66 2.19 6.14
N ALA A 137 3.62 0.89 5.83
CA ALA A 137 2.44 0.14 5.40
C ALA A 137 1.83 -0.70 6.52
#